data_AF-A0AAE9F8S3-F1
#
_entry.id   AF-A0AAE9F8S3-F1
#
_cell.length_a   1.000
_cell.length_b   1.000
_cell.length_c   1.000
_cell.angle_alpha   90.00
_cell.angle_beta   90.00
_cell.angle_gamma   90.00
#
_symmetry.space_group_name_H-M   'P 1'
#
loop_
_entity.id
_entity.type
_entity.pdbx_description
1 polymer ?
#
loop_
_entity_poly.entity_id
_entity_poly.type
_entity_poly.pdbx_seq_one_letter_code
_entity_poly.pdbx_strand_id
1 'polypeptide(L)'
;MLTTNWQADVVICEIFIFMPIYTVVLSAIWFMRPRKASFRTHYYTLVLSQGAADFLTVTIFITQMLPRYFQIGNSLIWWLDTYSASNFYVNSGPQMFILRSIGLFLITMQRYATICRPHGRLSHILSVTPSYTLILCHWLISLLINMPAVLVCHAHFENPVSFFVITSEEHKRTSAAIVICTFVFCGLSTICMYSGIIRILCSSRRTSVMSTSSWQTRQNTYQEARLCIHVFFLCLMSAATFSYYVFQALYSNELGQENLRSLRLWYPLVSGNMSFINPLMLLLLNRDIQKCFVNFCKRKKMNNTSSILAMNRTL
;
A
#
# COMPACT_ATOMS: atom_id res chain seq x y z
N MET A 1 16.43 14.78 17.89
CA MET A 1 17.27 13.66 18.35
C MET A 1 16.45 12.38 18.18
N LEU A 2 16.98 11.38 17.49
CA LEU A 2 16.37 10.05 17.43
C LEU A 2 16.61 9.35 18.79
N THR A 3 15.60 8.67 19.30
CA THR A 3 15.64 7.88 20.54
C THR A 3 16.34 6.54 20.31
N THR A 4 16.49 5.73 21.37
CA THR A 4 16.99 4.35 21.30
C THR A 4 16.16 3.44 20.39
N ASN A 5 14.89 3.80 20.13
CA ASN A 5 13.99 3.14 19.18
C ASN A 5 13.82 3.98 17.90
N TRP A 6 14.94 4.44 17.33
CA TRP A 6 14.96 5.34 16.16
C TRP A 6 14.13 4.83 14.97
N GLN A 7 13.96 3.51 14.81
CA GLN A 7 13.12 2.92 13.76
C GLN A 7 11.66 3.38 13.89
N ALA A 8 11.15 3.45 15.13
CA ALA A 8 9.81 3.95 15.40
C ALA A 8 9.71 5.45 15.13
N ASP A 9 10.73 6.22 15.52
CA ASP A 9 10.79 7.68 15.29
C ASP A 9 10.74 8.03 13.80
N VAL A 10 11.48 7.29 12.98
CA VAL A 10 11.49 7.47 11.52
C VAL A 10 10.09 7.21 10.96
N VAL A 11 9.44 6.11 11.35
CA VAL A 11 8.09 5.78 10.87
C VAL A 11 7.05 6.80 11.36
N ILE A 12 7.18 7.34 12.57
CA ILE A 12 6.33 8.45 13.03
C ILE A 12 6.48 9.66 12.12
N CYS A 13 7.71 10.07 11.84
CA CYS A 13 7.99 11.21 10.96
C CYS A 13 7.39 10.97 9.56
N GLU A 14 7.57 9.77 9.01
CA GLU A 14 6.99 9.36 7.73
C GLU A 14 5.46 9.46 7.74
N ILE A 15 4.80 8.98 8.80
CA ILE A 15 3.33 9.07 8.95
C ILE A 15 2.89 10.53 8.91
N PHE A 16 3.49 11.40 9.72
CA PHE A 16 3.08 12.81 9.79
C PHE A 16 3.30 13.57 8.48
N ILE A 17 4.31 13.19 7.69
CA ILE A 17 4.60 13.82 6.39
C ILE A 17 3.73 13.24 5.29
N PHE A 18 3.69 11.92 5.14
CA PHE A 18 3.10 11.25 3.98
C PHE A 18 1.59 11.01 4.12
N MET A 19 1.04 10.82 5.33
CA MET A 19 -0.40 10.59 5.47
C MET A 19 -1.27 11.78 5.05
N PRO A 20 -0.97 13.03 5.42
CA PRO A 20 -1.74 14.18 4.94
C PRO A 20 -1.69 14.28 3.41
N ILE A 21 -0.52 14.07 2.82
CA ILE A 21 -0.34 14.07 1.35
C ILE A 21 -1.21 12.97 0.74
N TYR A 22 -1.20 11.77 1.32
CA TYR A 22 -1.98 10.66 0.81
C TYR A 22 -3.48 10.92 0.89
N THR A 23 -3.94 11.46 2.04
CA THR A 23 -5.34 11.83 2.27
C THR A 23 -5.83 12.79 1.19
N VAL A 24 -5.03 13.81 0.86
CA VAL A 24 -5.36 14.79 -0.18
C VAL A 24 -5.44 14.11 -1.56
N VAL A 25 -4.51 13.22 -1.89
CA VAL A 25 -4.50 12.50 -3.18
C VAL A 25 -5.74 11.61 -3.33
N LEU A 26 -6.06 10.78 -2.33
CA LEU A 26 -7.23 9.91 -2.39
C LEU A 26 -8.53 10.71 -2.41
N SER A 27 -8.62 11.76 -1.58
CA SER A 27 -9.78 12.67 -1.57
C SER A 27 -9.96 13.33 -2.93
N ALA A 28 -8.88 13.78 -3.57
CA ALA A 28 -8.94 14.35 -4.91
C ALA A 28 -9.49 13.34 -5.94
N ILE A 29 -9.00 12.10 -5.92
CA ILE A 29 -9.53 11.03 -6.81
C ILE A 29 -11.03 10.82 -6.53
N TRP A 30 -11.42 10.70 -5.25
CA TRP A 30 -12.80 10.49 -4.84
C TRP A 30 -13.74 11.61 -5.30
N PHE A 31 -13.39 12.87 -5.04
CA PHE A 31 -14.21 14.02 -5.43
C PHE A 31 -14.23 14.28 -6.94
N MET A 32 -13.20 13.88 -7.67
CA MET A 32 -13.14 14.02 -9.14
C MET A 32 -13.89 12.91 -9.87
N ARG A 33 -14.12 11.77 -9.22
CA ARG A 33 -14.80 10.60 -9.77
C ARG A 33 -16.20 10.89 -10.36
N PRO A 34 -17.11 11.60 -9.68
CA PRO A 34 -18.42 11.93 -10.28
C PRO A 34 -18.30 13.03 -11.36
N ARG A 35 -17.25 13.84 -11.34
CA ARG A 35 -17.10 15.04 -12.20
C ARG A 35 -16.40 14.77 -13.54
N LYS A 36 -15.59 13.70 -13.63
CA LYS A 36 -14.78 13.41 -14.82
C LYS A 36 -14.82 11.93 -15.16
N ALA A 37 -15.24 11.62 -16.40
CA ALA A 37 -15.29 10.25 -16.92
C ALA A 37 -13.93 9.52 -16.84
N SER A 38 -12.81 10.23 -16.99
CA SER A 38 -11.45 9.67 -16.86
C SER A 38 -11.20 8.99 -15.50
N PHE A 39 -11.86 9.46 -14.43
CA PHE A 39 -11.71 8.90 -13.07
C PHE A 39 -12.70 7.77 -12.74
N ARG A 40 -13.65 7.45 -13.64
CA ARG A 40 -14.65 6.38 -13.44
C ARG A 40 -14.18 4.99 -13.84
N THR A 41 -12.89 4.81 -14.11
CA THR A 41 -12.33 3.54 -14.57
C THR A 41 -12.15 2.53 -13.42
N HIS A 42 -12.16 1.23 -13.76
CA HIS A 42 -11.84 0.16 -12.81
C HIS A 42 -10.45 0.33 -12.19
N TYR A 43 -9.50 0.89 -12.95
CA TYR A 43 -8.18 1.26 -12.44
C TYR A 43 -8.25 2.16 -11.20
N TYR A 44 -8.94 3.30 -11.28
CA TYR A 44 -9.04 4.23 -10.14
C TYR A 44 -9.83 3.63 -8.97
N THR A 45 -10.76 2.71 -9.25
CA THR A 45 -11.48 1.99 -8.18
C THR A 45 -10.53 1.09 -7.39
N LEU A 46 -9.69 0.32 -8.08
CA LEU A 46 -8.68 -0.52 -7.43
C LEU A 46 -7.63 0.32 -6.70
N VAL A 47 -7.22 1.47 -7.27
CA VAL A 47 -6.31 2.41 -6.61
C VAL A 47 -6.90 2.97 -5.31
N LEU A 48 -8.19 3.30 -5.29
CA LEU A 48 -8.88 3.73 -4.06
C LEU A 48 -8.96 2.60 -3.03
N SER A 49 -9.25 1.37 -3.48
CA SER A 49 -9.30 0.19 -2.60
C SER A 49 -7.93 -0.13 -1.98
N GLN A 50 -6.88 -0.07 -2.79
CA GLN A 50 -5.49 -0.19 -2.34
C GLN A 50 -5.14 0.91 -1.34
N GLY A 51 -5.53 2.16 -1.62
CA GLY A 51 -5.26 3.26 -0.69
C GLY A 51 -6.00 3.14 0.62
N ALA A 52 -7.22 2.61 0.63
CA ALA A 52 -7.92 2.29 1.87
C ALA A 52 -7.19 1.21 2.69
N ALA A 53 -6.62 0.19 2.04
CA ALA A 53 -5.80 -0.83 2.69
C ALA A 53 -4.52 -0.25 3.32
N ASP A 54 -3.86 0.68 2.63
CA ASP A 54 -2.67 1.36 3.12
C ASP A 54 -3.00 2.27 4.34
N PHE A 55 -4.15 2.97 4.31
CA PHE A 55 -4.67 3.72 5.45
C PHE A 55 -4.97 2.84 6.66
N LEU A 56 -5.62 1.70 6.43
CA LEU A 56 -5.91 0.74 7.48
C LEU A 56 -4.62 0.18 8.09
N THR A 57 -3.63 -0.15 7.26
CA THR A 57 -2.31 -0.63 7.73
C THR A 57 -1.68 0.35 8.71
N VAL A 58 -1.60 1.62 8.33
CA VAL A 58 -0.98 2.65 9.16
C VAL A 58 -1.82 2.95 10.40
N THR A 59 -3.15 2.89 10.30
CA THR A 59 -4.02 3.05 11.47
C THR A 59 -3.76 1.94 12.49
N ILE A 60 -3.72 0.68 12.05
CA ILE A 60 -3.38 -0.46 12.91
C ILE A 60 -1.98 -0.26 13.52
N PHE A 61 -1.02 0.18 12.72
CA PHE A 61 0.33 0.47 13.20
C PHE A 61 0.34 1.54 14.30
N ILE A 62 -0.36 2.66 14.12
CA ILE A 62 -0.49 3.71 15.13
C ILE A 62 -1.10 3.15 16.43
N THR A 63 -2.14 2.31 16.32
CA THR A 63 -2.75 1.69 17.52
C THR A 63 -1.82 0.75 18.27
N GLN A 64 -0.87 0.09 17.60
CA GLN A 64 0.18 -0.70 18.27
C GLN A 64 1.28 0.17 18.87
N MET A 65 1.60 1.27 18.18
CA MET A 65 2.74 2.13 18.49
C MET A 65 2.46 3.05 19.67
N LEU A 66 1.27 3.65 19.75
CA LEU A 66 0.84 4.55 20.83
C LEU A 66 1.08 3.95 22.24
N PRO A 67 0.62 2.72 22.54
CA PRO A 67 0.85 2.13 23.85
C PRO A 67 2.29 1.66 24.08
N ARG A 68 2.97 1.16 23.05
CA ARG A 68 4.34 0.65 23.17
C ARG A 68 5.38 1.75 23.37
N TYR A 69 5.18 2.89 22.72
CA TYR A 69 6.17 3.97 22.68
C TYR A 69 5.80 5.15 23.58
N PHE A 70 4.54 5.59 23.54
CA PHE A 70 4.07 6.72 24.35
C PHE A 70 3.38 6.31 25.65
N GLN A 71 3.15 5.00 25.85
CA GLN A 71 2.36 4.47 26.98
C GLN A 71 0.92 5.00 27.03
N ILE A 72 0.40 5.46 25.89
CA ILE A 72 -0.95 6.00 25.76
C ILE A 72 -1.88 4.85 25.37
N GLY A 73 -2.92 4.62 26.17
CA GLY A 73 -3.94 3.60 25.89
C GLY A 73 -3.56 2.18 26.31
N ASN A 74 -2.49 2.00 27.09
CA ASN A 74 -2.01 0.68 27.54
C ASN A 74 -3.12 -0.11 28.24
N SER A 75 -3.81 0.49 29.20
CA SER A 75 -4.89 -0.17 29.93
C SER A 75 -6.04 -0.61 29.01
N LEU A 76 -6.36 0.18 27.98
CA LEU A 76 -7.40 -0.16 27.01
C LEU A 76 -6.99 -1.35 26.15
N ILE A 77 -5.77 -1.34 25.61
CA ILE A 77 -5.27 -2.43 24.76
C ILE A 77 -5.10 -3.72 25.56
N TRP A 78 -4.60 -3.61 26.79
CA TRP A 78 -4.47 -4.75 27.70
C TRP A 78 -5.84 -5.35 28.02
N TRP A 79 -6.85 -4.52 28.28
CA TRP A 79 -8.22 -4.99 28.47
C TRP A 79 -8.80 -5.65 27.22
N LEU A 80 -8.56 -5.06 26.03
CA LEU A 80 -8.97 -5.62 24.75
C LEU A 80 -8.31 -6.97 24.44
N ASP A 81 -7.20 -7.33 25.09
CA ASP A 81 -6.59 -8.66 24.91
C ASP A 81 -7.52 -9.79 25.36
N THR A 82 -8.43 -9.52 26.32
CA THR A 82 -9.52 -10.43 26.70
C THR A 82 -10.41 -10.79 25.49
N TYR A 83 -10.47 -9.91 24.49
CA TYR A 83 -11.20 -10.11 23.23
C TYR A 83 -10.26 -10.45 22.06
N SER A 84 -9.09 -11.03 22.34
CA SER A 84 -8.11 -11.46 21.34
C SER A 84 -7.41 -10.31 20.56
N ALA A 85 -7.18 -9.17 21.21
CA ALA A 85 -6.43 -8.07 20.58
C ALA A 85 -5.02 -8.48 20.12
N SER A 86 -4.30 -9.29 20.90
CA SER A 86 -3.01 -9.86 20.49
C SER A 86 -3.10 -10.69 19.20
N ASN A 87 -4.12 -11.54 19.06
CA ASN A 87 -4.37 -12.31 17.82
C ASN A 87 -4.60 -11.37 16.63
N PHE A 88 -5.41 -10.33 16.80
CA PHE A 88 -5.64 -9.34 15.75
C PHE A 88 -4.33 -8.68 15.30
N TYR A 89 -3.50 -8.25 16.25
CA TYR A 89 -2.26 -7.54 16.00
C TYR A 89 -1.14 -8.37 15.36
N VAL A 90 -1.10 -9.66 15.67
CA VAL A 90 -0.18 -10.60 15.04
C VAL A 90 -0.60 -10.89 13.61
N ASN A 91 -1.89 -11.10 13.38
CA ASN A 91 -2.42 -11.41 12.05
C ASN A 91 -2.50 -10.18 11.13
N SER A 92 -2.63 -8.98 11.69
CA SER A 92 -2.79 -7.75 10.90
C SER A 92 -1.59 -7.49 9.99
N GLY A 93 -0.38 -7.78 10.45
CA GLY A 93 0.83 -7.55 9.66
C GLY A 93 0.87 -8.38 8.36
N PRO A 94 0.81 -9.72 8.47
CA PRO A 94 0.70 -10.63 7.33
C PRO A 94 -0.51 -10.33 6.44
N GLN A 95 -1.68 -10.12 7.05
CA GLN A 95 -2.92 -9.79 6.33
C GLN A 95 -2.76 -8.55 5.46
N MET A 96 -2.23 -7.45 6.01
CA MET A 96 -2.06 -6.21 5.26
C MET A 96 -1.05 -6.37 4.12
N PHE A 97 -0.01 -7.19 4.31
CA PHE A 97 0.95 -7.47 3.23
C PHE A 97 0.31 -8.28 2.08
N ILE A 98 -0.47 -9.31 2.41
CA ILE A 98 -1.22 -10.11 1.44
C ILE A 98 -2.20 -9.21 0.69
N LEU A 99 -2.95 -8.36 1.41
CA LEU A 99 -3.92 -7.43 0.83
C LEU A 99 -3.25 -6.52 -0.19
N ARG A 100 -2.13 -5.89 0.17
CA ARG A 100 -1.37 -5.04 -0.74
C ARG A 100 -0.84 -5.80 -1.96
N SER A 101 -0.36 -7.03 -1.77
CA SER A 101 0.16 -7.86 -2.87
C SER A 101 -0.93 -8.22 -3.88
N ILE A 102 -2.11 -8.59 -3.39
CA ILE A 102 -3.29 -8.88 -4.22
C ILE A 102 -3.79 -7.63 -4.93
N GLY A 103 -3.87 -6.49 -4.24
CA GLY A 103 -4.31 -5.23 -4.85
C GLY A 103 -3.41 -4.80 -6.01
N LEU A 104 -2.10 -4.93 -5.86
CA LEU A 104 -1.14 -4.65 -6.93
C LEU A 104 -1.27 -5.64 -8.08
N PHE A 105 -1.41 -6.92 -7.80
CA PHE A 105 -1.71 -7.93 -8.82
C PHE A 105 -3.00 -7.60 -9.61
N LEU A 106 -4.08 -7.17 -8.93
CA LEU A 106 -5.34 -6.81 -9.60
C LEU A 106 -5.21 -5.55 -10.45
N ILE A 107 -4.51 -4.52 -9.97
CA ILE A 107 -4.23 -3.29 -10.72
C ILE A 107 -3.44 -3.60 -11.99
N THR A 108 -2.43 -4.47 -11.89
CA THR A 108 -1.61 -4.86 -13.04
C THR A 108 -2.35 -5.72 -14.03
N MET A 109 -3.14 -6.69 -13.55
CA MET A 109 -3.98 -7.53 -14.38
C MET A 109 -4.99 -6.69 -15.17
N GLN A 110 -5.64 -5.72 -14.53
CA GLN A 110 -6.56 -4.80 -15.19
C GLN A 110 -5.84 -4.02 -16.30
N ARG A 111 -4.65 -3.47 -16.03
CA ARG A 111 -3.87 -2.72 -17.02
C ARG A 111 -3.42 -3.61 -18.17
N TYR A 112 -2.89 -4.79 -17.88
CA TYR A 112 -2.46 -5.77 -18.87
C TYR A 112 -3.61 -6.16 -19.79
N ALA A 113 -4.79 -6.45 -19.24
CA ALA A 113 -5.98 -6.76 -20.02
C ALA A 113 -6.34 -5.63 -20.99
N THR A 114 -6.37 -4.38 -20.51
CA THR A 114 -6.74 -3.23 -21.36
C THR A 114 -5.73 -2.89 -22.45
N ILE A 115 -4.43 -3.01 -22.17
CA ILE A 115 -3.36 -2.59 -23.10
C ILE A 115 -2.97 -3.73 -24.03
N CYS A 116 -2.71 -4.91 -23.47
CA CYS A 116 -2.14 -6.02 -24.20
C CYS A 116 -3.20 -6.90 -24.89
N ARG A 117 -4.42 -6.93 -24.35
CA ARG A 117 -5.52 -7.78 -24.86
C ARG A 117 -6.87 -7.04 -24.85
N PRO A 118 -7.02 -5.91 -25.56
CA PRO A 118 -8.23 -5.07 -25.51
C PRO A 118 -9.51 -5.83 -25.92
N HIS A 119 -9.40 -6.76 -26.88
CA HIS A 119 -10.51 -7.61 -27.35
C HIS A 119 -10.50 -9.01 -26.72
N GLY A 120 -9.67 -9.25 -25.70
CA GLY A 120 -9.59 -10.53 -25.02
C GLY A 120 -10.75 -10.76 -24.05
N ARG A 121 -11.01 -12.03 -23.72
CA ARG A 121 -12.03 -12.43 -22.72
C ARG A 121 -11.89 -11.68 -21.40
N LEU A 122 -10.67 -11.49 -20.91
CA LEU A 122 -10.39 -10.80 -19.65
C LEU A 122 -10.82 -9.32 -19.68
N SER A 123 -10.58 -8.62 -20.80
CA SER A 123 -11.00 -7.24 -21.00
C SER A 123 -12.52 -7.12 -21.03
N HIS A 124 -13.19 -8.06 -21.70
CA HIS A 124 -14.66 -8.14 -21.72
C HIS A 124 -15.25 -8.44 -20.34
N ILE A 125 -14.67 -9.36 -19.57
CA ILE A 125 -15.11 -9.64 -18.20
C ILE A 125 -14.98 -8.38 -17.34
N LEU A 126 -13.84 -7.69 -17.42
CA LEU A 126 -13.60 -6.44 -16.68
C LEU A 126 -14.58 -5.33 -17.05
N SER A 127 -14.97 -5.21 -18.32
CA SER A 127 -15.89 -4.15 -18.77
C SER A 127 -17.31 -4.33 -18.23
N VAL A 128 -17.77 -5.57 -18.11
CA VAL A 128 -19.12 -5.91 -17.58
C VAL A 128 -19.13 -5.96 -16.05
N THR A 129 -17.98 -6.19 -15.41
CA THR A 129 -17.87 -6.32 -13.95
C THR A 129 -18.16 -4.99 -13.25
N PRO A 130 -19.10 -4.93 -12.29
CA PRO A 130 -19.32 -3.74 -11.48
C PRO A 130 -18.09 -3.38 -10.65
N SER A 131 -17.81 -2.09 -10.49
CA SER A 131 -16.59 -1.64 -9.81
C SER A 131 -16.53 -2.05 -8.32
N TYR A 132 -17.67 -2.17 -7.64
CA TYR A 132 -17.71 -2.61 -6.24
C TYR A 132 -17.30 -4.08 -6.07
N THR A 133 -17.59 -4.93 -7.06
CA THR A 133 -17.21 -6.35 -7.04
C THR A 133 -15.69 -6.50 -7.00
N LEU A 134 -14.95 -5.65 -7.72
CA LEU A 134 -13.49 -5.64 -7.66
C LEU A 134 -12.95 -5.27 -6.27
N ILE A 135 -13.63 -4.36 -5.56
CA ILE A 135 -13.27 -4.03 -4.17
C ILE A 135 -13.53 -5.25 -3.29
N LEU A 136 -14.71 -5.86 -3.40
CA LEU A 136 -15.05 -7.04 -2.61
C LEU A 136 -14.05 -8.18 -2.85
N CYS A 137 -13.73 -8.48 -4.11
CA CYS A 137 -12.74 -9.50 -4.47
C CYS A 137 -11.35 -9.19 -3.88
N HIS A 138 -10.89 -7.93 -3.95
CA HIS A 138 -9.60 -7.53 -3.40
C HIS A 138 -9.49 -7.88 -1.90
N TRP A 139 -10.48 -7.51 -1.11
CA TRP A 139 -10.47 -7.71 0.34
C TRP A 139 -10.75 -9.17 0.72
N LEU A 140 -11.73 -9.80 0.07
CA LEU A 140 -12.14 -11.16 0.38
C LEU A 140 -11.06 -12.19 0.02
N ILE A 141 -10.41 -12.06 -1.15
CA ILE A 141 -9.33 -12.97 -1.56
C ILE A 141 -8.18 -12.89 -0.55
N SER A 142 -7.78 -11.67 -0.15
CA SER A 142 -6.73 -11.50 0.85
C SER A 142 -7.09 -12.14 2.19
N LEU A 143 -8.33 -11.96 2.64
CA LEU A 143 -8.80 -12.55 3.89
C LEU A 143 -8.75 -14.08 3.82
N LEU A 144 -9.31 -14.67 2.76
CA LEU A 144 -9.36 -16.12 2.58
C LEU A 144 -7.98 -16.75 2.53
N ILE A 145 -7.00 -16.09 1.89
CA ILE A 145 -5.62 -16.57 1.84
C ILE A 145 -4.98 -16.61 3.24
N ASN A 146 -5.26 -15.64 4.10
CA ASN A 146 -4.68 -15.55 5.44
C ASN A 146 -5.46 -16.35 6.50
N MET A 147 -6.68 -16.80 6.21
CA MET A 147 -7.54 -17.52 7.15
C MET A 147 -6.84 -18.71 7.86
N PRO A 148 -6.04 -19.56 7.18
CA PRO A 148 -5.36 -20.66 7.86
C PRO A 148 -4.43 -20.19 8.99
N ALA A 149 -3.70 -19.08 8.81
CA ALA A 149 -2.86 -18.52 9.85
C ALA A 149 -3.68 -17.96 11.03
N VAL A 150 -4.86 -17.38 10.75
CA VAL A 150 -5.79 -16.88 11.78
C VAL A 150 -6.32 -18.03 12.63
N LEU A 151 -6.71 -19.14 12.01
CA LEU A 151 -7.28 -20.31 12.69
C LEU A 151 -6.29 -20.99 13.64
N VAL A 152 -5.01 -21.00 13.28
CA VAL A 152 -3.91 -21.59 14.08
C VAL A 152 -3.31 -20.59 15.08
N CYS A 153 -3.82 -19.35 15.11
CA CYS A 153 -3.25 -18.29 15.92
C CYS A 153 -3.64 -18.40 17.40
N HIS A 154 -2.64 -18.65 18.24
CA HIS A 154 -2.73 -18.46 19.68
C HIS A 154 -1.68 -17.45 20.10
N ALA A 155 -2.11 -16.22 20.37
CA ALA A 155 -1.25 -15.11 20.76
C ALA A 155 -1.74 -14.48 22.07
N HIS A 156 -0.79 -13.89 22.81
CA HIS A 156 -1.05 -13.09 24.00
C HIS A 156 0.03 -12.03 24.16
N PHE A 157 -0.26 -10.96 24.90
CA PHE A 157 0.78 -9.98 25.25
C PHE A 157 1.66 -10.48 26.41
N GLU A 158 2.97 -10.25 26.30
CA GLU A 158 3.94 -10.59 27.34
C GLU A 158 3.67 -9.83 28.65
N ASN A 159 3.43 -8.51 28.56
CA ASN A 159 3.15 -7.66 29.71
C ASN A 159 2.45 -6.34 29.29
N PRO A 160 1.83 -5.60 30.23
CA PRO A 160 1.03 -4.39 29.94
C PRO A 160 1.85 -3.14 29.58
N VAL A 161 3.17 -3.26 29.42
CA VAL A 161 4.08 -2.14 29.12
C VAL A 161 4.76 -2.35 27.77
N SER A 162 5.39 -3.50 27.54
CA SER A 162 6.08 -3.86 26.31
C SER A 162 5.11 -4.20 25.18
N PHE A 163 3.90 -4.70 25.52
CA PHE A 163 2.93 -5.28 24.57
C PHE A 163 3.56 -6.22 23.55
N PHE A 164 4.67 -6.87 23.86
CA PHE A 164 5.31 -7.80 22.95
C PHE A 164 4.39 -9.01 22.75
N VAL A 165 4.06 -9.35 21.50
CA VAL A 165 3.10 -10.43 21.27
C VAL A 165 3.80 -11.78 21.19
N ILE A 166 3.53 -12.66 22.13
CA ILE A 166 4.04 -14.03 22.13
C ILE A 166 3.07 -14.86 21.28
N THR A 167 3.62 -15.67 20.38
CA THR A 167 2.84 -16.46 19.41
C THR A 167 3.40 -17.88 19.29
N SER A 168 2.53 -18.84 19.01
CA SER A 168 2.93 -20.23 18.73
C SER A 168 3.89 -20.33 17.54
N GLU A 169 4.78 -21.33 17.57
CA GLU A 169 5.71 -21.64 16.48
C GLU A 169 4.97 -21.99 15.18
N GLU A 170 3.89 -22.77 15.31
CA GLU A 170 3.02 -23.18 14.20
C GLU A 170 2.43 -21.96 13.47
N HIS A 171 1.97 -20.95 14.21
CA HIS A 171 1.46 -19.72 13.63
C HIS A 171 2.57 -18.95 12.89
N LYS A 172 3.77 -18.81 13.49
CA LYS A 172 4.91 -18.12 12.85
C LYS A 172 5.26 -18.75 11.51
N ARG A 173 5.34 -20.09 11.45
CA ARG A 173 5.67 -20.84 10.23
C ARG A 173 4.56 -20.75 9.19
N THR A 174 3.32 -20.96 9.58
CA THR A 174 2.15 -20.90 8.69
C THR A 174 2.00 -19.51 8.07
N SER A 175 2.08 -18.46 8.89
CA SER A 175 1.99 -17.08 8.43
C SER A 175 3.11 -16.72 7.46
N ALA A 176 4.36 -17.09 7.79
CA ALA A 176 5.49 -16.86 6.90
C ALA A 176 5.35 -17.58 5.56
N ALA A 177 4.90 -18.85 5.56
CA ALA A 177 4.69 -19.63 4.34
C ALA A 177 3.62 -18.98 3.42
N ILE A 178 2.48 -18.58 3.98
CA ILE A 178 1.41 -17.91 3.22
C ILE A 178 1.91 -16.62 2.59
N VAL A 179 2.64 -15.80 3.36
CA VAL A 179 3.20 -14.54 2.86
C VAL A 179 4.21 -14.78 1.74
N ILE A 180 5.12 -15.74 1.91
CA ILE A 180 6.11 -16.13 0.90
C ILE A 180 5.43 -16.62 -0.38
N CYS A 181 4.50 -17.57 -0.27
CA CYS A 181 3.79 -18.11 -1.43
C CYS A 181 2.99 -17.02 -2.17
N THR A 182 2.29 -16.17 -1.43
CA THR A 182 1.54 -15.04 -2.00
C THR A 182 2.48 -14.08 -2.72
N PHE A 183 3.62 -13.74 -2.12
CA PHE A 183 4.60 -12.85 -2.71
C PHE A 183 5.17 -13.43 -4.02
N VAL A 184 5.60 -14.68 -4.01
CA VAL A 184 6.16 -15.33 -5.20
C VAL A 184 5.12 -15.38 -6.31
N PHE A 185 3.89 -15.80 -6.01
CA PHE A 185 2.83 -15.89 -7.01
C PHE A 185 2.44 -14.51 -7.57
N CYS A 186 2.10 -13.55 -6.70
CA CYS A 186 1.66 -12.22 -7.11
C CYS A 186 2.81 -11.43 -7.75
N GLY A 187 4.01 -11.51 -7.19
CA GLY A 187 5.20 -10.82 -7.65
C GLY A 187 5.66 -11.29 -9.02
N LEU A 188 5.83 -12.60 -9.22
CA LEU A 188 6.21 -13.14 -10.53
C LEU A 188 5.15 -12.83 -11.59
N SER A 189 3.86 -13.00 -11.26
CA SER A 189 2.78 -12.69 -12.18
C SER A 189 2.76 -11.20 -12.57
N THR A 190 2.97 -10.31 -11.60
CA THR A 190 3.09 -8.85 -11.79
C THR A 190 4.24 -8.52 -12.73
N ILE A 191 5.42 -9.09 -12.51
CA ILE A 191 6.61 -8.89 -13.36
C ILE A 191 6.35 -9.38 -14.79
N CYS A 192 5.76 -10.56 -14.95
CA CYS A 192 5.42 -11.13 -16.26
C CYS A 192 4.41 -10.26 -17.03
N MET A 193 3.33 -9.84 -16.38
CA MET A 193 2.31 -8.96 -16.98
C MET A 193 2.91 -7.61 -17.37
N TYR A 194 3.72 -7.00 -16.51
CA TYR A 194 4.38 -5.74 -16.84
C TYR A 194 5.40 -5.86 -17.95
N SER A 195 6.14 -6.96 -18.01
CA SER A 195 7.04 -7.24 -19.13
C SER A 195 6.28 -7.29 -20.45
N GLY A 196 5.07 -7.87 -20.45
CA GLY A 196 4.16 -7.85 -21.60
C GLY A 196 3.69 -6.44 -21.99
N ILE A 197 3.30 -5.62 -20.99
CA ILE A 197 2.90 -4.21 -21.20
C ILE A 197 4.05 -3.42 -21.84
N ILE A 198 5.26 -3.54 -21.28
CA ILE A 198 6.45 -2.84 -21.78
C ILE A 198 6.76 -3.27 -23.22
N ARG A 199 6.71 -4.58 -23.52
CA ARG A 199 6.96 -5.08 -24.89
C ARG A 199 6.01 -4.46 -25.91
N ILE A 200 4.72 -4.38 -25.60
CA ILE A 200 3.71 -3.83 -26.52
C ILE A 200 3.88 -2.31 -26.69
N LEU A 201 4.15 -1.57 -25.59
CA LEU A 201 4.41 -0.13 -25.68
C LEU A 201 5.70 0.16 -26.47
N CYS A 202 6.79 -0.56 -26.21
CA CYS A 202 8.03 -0.42 -26.97
C CYS A 202 7.90 -0.81 -28.44
N SER A 203 7.12 -1.86 -28.74
CA SER A 203 6.84 -2.29 -30.13
C SER A 203 6.03 -1.23 -30.89
N SER A 204 4.98 -0.70 -30.27
CA SER A 204 4.18 0.40 -30.83
C SER A 204 5.01 1.67 -31.03
N ARG A 205 6.00 1.91 -30.17
CA ARG A 205 6.94 3.01 -30.34
C ARG A 205 7.81 2.83 -31.58
N ARG A 206 8.35 1.62 -31.83
CA ARG A 206 9.16 1.33 -33.04
C ARG A 206 8.38 1.57 -34.33
N THR A 207 7.10 1.20 -34.39
CA THR A 207 6.25 1.47 -35.57
C THR A 207 5.87 2.95 -35.69
N SER A 208 5.72 3.68 -34.59
CA SER A 208 5.45 5.13 -34.60
C SER A 208 6.66 6.01 -34.98
N VAL A 209 7.88 5.48 -35.06
CA VAL A 209 9.05 6.23 -35.58
C VAL A 209 8.84 6.63 -37.05
N MET A 210 7.91 5.98 -37.77
CA MET A 210 7.52 6.33 -39.14
C MET A 210 6.36 7.34 -39.26
N SER A 211 5.73 7.79 -38.17
CA SER A 211 4.66 8.81 -38.25
C SER A 211 4.69 9.83 -37.10
N THR A 212 4.66 11.09 -37.50
CA THR A 212 4.93 12.29 -36.70
C THR A 212 3.88 12.53 -35.58
N SER A 213 4.33 12.48 -34.32
CA SER A 213 4.09 13.55 -33.32
C SER A 213 5.03 13.40 -32.11
N SER A 214 6.15 14.14 -32.12
CA SER A 214 7.20 14.07 -31.09
C SER A 214 6.70 14.32 -29.66
N TRP A 215 5.59 15.05 -29.49
CA TRP A 215 4.97 15.37 -28.20
C TRP A 215 4.17 14.21 -27.59
N GLN A 216 3.40 13.46 -28.40
CA GLN A 216 2.61 12.31 -27.94
C GLN A 216 3.55 11.18 -27.48
N THR A 217 4.64 10.95 -28.22
CA THR A 217 5.68 9.95 -27.92
C THR A 217 6.42 10.28 -26.62
N ARG A 218 6.71 11.57 -26.35
CA ARG A 218 7.36 12.01 -25.11
C ARG A 218 6.45 11.81 -23.89
N GLN A 219 5.16 12.13 -24.01
CA GLN A 219 4.16 11.92 -22.95
C GLN A 219 4.04 10.44 -22.57
N ASN A 220 3.99 9.53 -23.56
CA ASN A 220 3.94 8.09 -23.34
C ASN A 220 5.23 7.56 -22.68
N THR A 221 6.40 8.03 -23.10
CA THR A 221 7.70 7.62 -22.52
C THR A 221 7.80 7.96 -21.03
N TYR A 222 7.34 9.15 -20.62
CA TYR A 222 7.30 9.47 -19.18
C TYR A 222 6.29 8.60 -18.45
N GLN A 223 5.11 8.34 -19.02
CA GLN A 223 4.13 7.44 -18.40
C GLN A 223 4.67 6.02 -18.21
N GLU A 224 5.45 5.53 -19.16
CA GLU A 224 6.13 4.22 -19.14
C GLU A 224 7.23 4.15 -18.09
N ALA A 225 8.16 5.11 -18.09
CA ALA A 225 9.27 5.16 -17.14
C ALA A 225 8.74 5.24 -15.70
N ARG A 226 7.72 6.07 -15.47
CA ARG A 226 7.01 6.18 -14.19
C ARG A 226 6.45 4.83 -13.73
N LEU A 227 5.84 4.07 -14.64
CA LEU A 227 5.23 2.78 -14.33
C LEU A 227 6.29 1.73 -13.99
N CYS A 228 7.42 1.73 -14.70
CA CYS A 228 8.57 0.87 -14.39
C CYS A 228 9.17 1.20 -13.00
N ILE A 229 9.34 2.48 -12.68
CA ILE A 229 9.84 2.93 -11.37
C ILE A 229 8.91 2.46 -10.24
N HIS A 230 7.58 2.52 -10.44
CA HIS A 230 6.61 2.02 -9.45
C HIS A 230 6.80 0.52 -9.17
N VAL A 231 6.92 -0.28 -10.23
CA VAL A 231 7.12 -1.74 -10.13
C VAL A 231 8.47 -2.08 -9.53
N PHE A 232 9.50 -1.32 -9.86
CA PHE A 232 10.83 -1.48 -9.29
C PHE A 232 10.84 -1.25 -7.77
N PHE A 233 10.31 -0.12 -7.30
CA PHE A 233 10.23 0.16 -5.86
C PHE A 233 9.34 -0.84 -5.14
N LEU A 234 8.27 -1.30 -5.78
CA LEU A 234 7.44 -2.36 -5.24
C LEU A 234 8.23 -3.67 -5.08
N CYS A 235 8.96 -4.08 -6.12
CA CYS A 235 9.78 -5.28 -6.06
C CYS A 235 10.84 -5.19 -4.96
N LEU A 236 11.47 -4.01 -4.79
CA LEU A 236 12.46 -3.76 -3.74
C LEU A 236 11.85 -3.91 -2.34
N MET A 237 10.74 -3.23 -2.06
CA MET A 237 10.09 -3.31 -0.74
C MET A 237 9.50 -4.69 -0.45
N SER A 238 9.03 -5.35 -1.49
CA SER A 238 8.48 -6.68 -1.37
C SER A 238 9.58 -7.73 -1.16
N ALA A 239 10.77 -7.54 -1.74
CA ALA A 239 11.97 -8.31 -1.39
C ALA A 239 12.40 -8.09 0.07
N ALA A 240 12.40 -6.85 0.56
CA ALA A 240 12.68 -6.57 1.98
C ALA A 240 11.67 -7.26 2.92
N THR A 241 10.39 -7.26 2.55
CA THR A 241 9.34 -7.95 3.32
C THR A 241 9.47 -9.47 3.22
N PHE A 242 9.81 -9.99 2.06
CA PHE A 242 10.12 -11.41 1.87
C PHE A 242 11.28 -11.84 2.78
N SER A 243 12.39 -11.09 2.80
CA SER A 243 13.50 -11.36 3.70
C SER A 243 13.06 -11.37 5.17
N TYR A 244 12.22 -10.42 5.59
CA TYR A 244 11.67 -10.41 6.96
C TYR A 244 10.93 -11.71 7.30
N TYR A 245 10.03 -12.19 6.43
CA TYR A 245 9.27 -13.41 6.72
C TYR A 245 10.10 -14.69 6.59
N VAL A 246 11.13 -14.71 5.73
CA VAL A 246 12.12 -15.79 5.70
C VAL A 246 12.87 -15.86 7.02
N PHE A 247 13.38 -14.73 7.53
CA PHE A 247 14.05 -14.70 8.83
C PHE A 247 13.10 -15.07 9.97
N GLN A 248 11.82 -14.66 9.91
CA GLN A 248 10.81 -15.08 10.88
C GLN A 248 10.58 -16.60 10.88
N ALA A 249 10.62 -17.24 9.71
CA ALA A 249 10.53 -18.69 9.62
C ALA A 249 11.79 -19.39 10.19
N LEU A 250 12.98 -18.87 9.87
CA LEU A 250 14.26 -19.41 10.35
C LEU A 250 14.41 -19.31 11.88
N TYR A 251 14.03 -18.18 12.47
CA TYR A 251 14.10 -17.94 13.91
C TYR A 251 12.81 -18.34 14.67
N SER A 252 11.96 -19.19 14.07
CA SER A 252 10.68 -19.56 14.68
C SER A 252 10.83 -20.40 15.96
N ASN A 253 11.92 -21.16 16.07
CA ASN A 253 12.26 -22.07 17.18
C ASN A 253 12.70 -21.31 18.44
N GLU A 254 12.62 -21.94 19.61
CA GLU A 254 12.90 -21.34 20.93
C GLU A 254 14.30 -20.71 21.05
N LEU A 255 15.33 -21.33 20.47
CA LEU A 255 16.71 -20.81 20.44
C LEU A 255 16.84 -19.46 19.69
N GLY A 256 15.87 -19.12 18.83
CA GLY A 256 15.89 -17.91 18.00
C GLY A 256 15.12 -16.72 18.59
N GLN A 257 14.59 -16.83 19.81
CA GLN A 257 13.61 -15.87 20.35
C GLN A 257 14.16 -14.44 20.52
N GLU A 258 15.41 -14.29 20.96
CA GLU A 258 16.09 -12.98 21.06
C GLU A 258 16.34 -12.33 19.69
N ASN A 259 16.74 -13.13 18.71
CA ASN A 259 16.92 -12.67 17.34
C ASN A 259 15.58 -12.26 16.71
N LEU A 260 14.51 -12.99 17.03
CA LEU A 260 13.16 -12.69 16.57
C LEU A 260 12.60 -11.42 17.23
N ARG A 261 12.94 -11.15 18.49
CA ARG A 261 12.63 -9.88 19.17
C ARG A 261 13.31 -8.70 18.48
N SER A 262 14.58 -8.85 18.15
CA SER A 262 15.35 -7.84 17.41
C SER A 262 14.81 -7.63 15.99
N LEU A 263 14.45 -8.71 15.29
CA LEU A 263 13.86 -8.65 13.95
C LEU A 263 12.53 -7.89 13.92
N ARG A 264 11.68 -8.08 14.94
CA ARG A 264 10.38 -7.39 15.04
C ARG A 264 10.49 -5.87 15.17
N LEU A 265 11.63 -5.33 15.66
CA LEU A 265 11.87 -3.88 15.70
C LEU A 265 12.02 -3.27 14.30
N TRP A 266 12.39 -4.08 13.30
CA TRP A 266 12.52 -3.65 11.90
C TRP A 266 11.22 -3.76 11.10
N TYR A 267 10.27 -4.56 11.60
CA TYR A 267 8.98 -4.74 10.94
C TYR A 267 8.23 -3.42 10.64
N PRO A 268 8.15 -2.44 11.57
CA PRO A 268 7.59 -1.12 11.31
C PRO A 268 8.16 -0.45 10.05
N LEU A 269 9.48 -0.51 9.90
CA LEU A 269 10.19 0.19 8.84
C LEU A 269 9.97 -0.48 7.50
N VAL A 270 9.93 -1.83 7.46
CA VAL A 270 9.67 -2.59 6.24
C VAL A 270 8.20 -2.47 5.80
N SER A 271 7.26 -2.63 6.72
CA SER A 271 5.81 -2.62 6.42
C SER A 271 5.25 -1.21 6.23
N GLY A 272 5.73 -0.24 7.01
CA GLY A 272 5.32 1.17 6.94
C GLY A 272 5.73 1.82 5.62
N ASN A 273 7.01 1.71 5.25
CA ASN A 273 7.52 2.28 3.99
C ASN A 273 6.82 1.73 2.75
N MET A 274 6.40 0.46 2.78
CA MET A 274 5.64 -0.13 1.67
C MET A 274 4.31 0.61 1.43
N SER A 275 3.67 1.12 2.50
CA SER A 275 2.38 1.81 2.43
C SER A 275 2.49 3.24 1.87
N PHE A 276 3.67 3.88 1.95
CA PHE A 276 3.88 5.25 1.48
C PHE A 276 4.33 5.36 0.02
N ILE A 277 4.75 4.25 -0.60
CA ILE A 277 5.13 4.25 -2.02
C ILE A 277 3.92 4.54 -2.91
N ASN A 278 2.77 3.92 -2.66
CA ASN A 278 1.56 4.11 -3.46
C ASN A 278 1.14 5.59 -3.59
N PRO A 279 0.99 6.39 -2.51
CA PRO A 279 0.69 7.82 -2.62
C PRO A 279 1.74 8.60 -3.38
N LEU A 280 3.02 8.39 -3.07
CA LEU A 280 4.13 9.10 -3.69
C LEU A 280 4.16 8.85 -5.18
N MET A 281 3.93 7.60 -5.57
CA MET A 281 3.85 7.20 -6.97
C MET A 281 2.59 7.74 -7.65
N LEU A 282 1.45 7.87 -6.97
CA LEU A 282 0.30 8.57 -7.56
C LEU A 282 0.56 10.07 -7.75
N LEU A 283 1.19 10.73 -6.77
CA LEU A 283 1.48 12.16 -6.80
C LEU A 283 2.59 12.51 -7.80
N LEU A 284 3.72 11.80 -7.79
CA LEU A 284 4.86 12.06 -8.67
C LEU A 284 4.55 11.71 -10.12
N LEU A 285 3.66 10.75 -10.34
CA LEU A 285 3.48 10.18 -11.67
C LEU A 285 2.17 10.66 -12.31
N ASN A 286 1.06 10.84 -11.61
CA ASN A 286 -0.20 11.17 -12.28
C ASN A 286 -0.37 12.68 -12.49
N ARG A 287 -0.15 13.18 -13.71
CA ARG A 287 -0.31 14.61 -14.07
C ARG A 287 -1.70 15.17 -13.77
N ASP A 288 -2.76 14.37 -13.88
CA ASP A 288 -4.11 14.85 -13.57
C ASP A 288 -4.29 15.04 -12.06
N ILE A 289 -3.68 14.16 -11.26
CA ILE A 289 -3.61 14.30 -9.81
C ILE A 289 -2.70 15.48 -9.43
N GLN A 290 -1.55 15.66 -10.08
CA GLN A 290 -0.66 16.80 -9.85
C GLN A 290 -1.35 18.13 -10.12
N LYS A 291 -2.05 18.25 -11.25
CA LYS A 291 -2.85 19.44 -11.56
C LYS A 291 -3.92 19.68 -10.50
N CYS A 292 -4.59 18.62 -10.04
CA CYS A 292 -5.59 18.72 -8.98
C CYS A 292 -4.96 19.17 -7.65
N PHE A 293 -3.80 18.63 -7.29
CA PHE A 293 -3.04 18.97 -6.09
C PHE A 293 -2.55 20.42 -6.13
N VAL A 294 -1.95 20.86 -7.25
CA VAL A 294 -1.52 22.24 -7.45
C VAL A 294 -2.71 23.20 -7.38
N ASN A 295 -3.85 22.85 -7.98
CA ASN A 295 -5.06 23.66 -7.90
C ASN A 295 -5.62 23.73 -6.48
N PHE A 296 -5.58 22.64 -5.72
CA PHE A 296 -5.96 22.63 -4.30
C PHE A 296 -5.06 23.54 -3.46
N CYS A 297 -3.74 23.45 -3.64
CA CYS A 297 -2.76 24.33 -2.99
C CYS A 297 -2.93 25.80 -3.40
N LYS A 298 -3.21 26.09 -4.68
CA LYS A 298 -3.46 27.44 -5.19
C LYS A 298 -4.78 28.05 -4.68
N ARG A 299 -5.84 27.25 -4.52
CA ARG A 299 -7.12 27.70 -3.96
C ARG A 299 -6.96 28.14 -2.49
N LYS A 300 -6.11 27.46 -1.72
CA LYS A 300 -5.69 27.91 -0.37
C LYS A 300 -4.95 29.24 -0.41
N LYS A 301 -4.07 29.45 -1.40
CA LYS A 301 -3.31 30.71 -1.55
C LYS A 301 -4.22 31.90 -1.90
N MET A 302 -5.20 31.70 -2.81
CA MET A 302 -6.12 32.77 -3.22
C MET A 302 -7.05 33.22 -2.08
N ASN A 303 -7.55 32.30 -1.26
CA ASN A 303 -8.38 32.67 -0.09
C ASN A 303 -7.60 33.47 0.98
N ASN A 304 -6.30 33.23 1.15
CA ASN A 304 -5.47 34.01 2.08
C ASN A 304 -5.10 35.40 1.52
N THR A 305 -4.91 35.55 0.21
CA THR A 305 -4.64 36.87 -0.38
C THR A 305 -5.91 37.72 -0.47
N SER A 306 -7.07 37.11 -0.77
CA SER A 306 -8.36 37.81 -0.81
C SER A 306 -8.83 38.29 0.56
N SER A 307 -8.53 37.56 1.63
CA SER A 307 -8.87 37.99 3.01
C SER A 307 -7.95 39.11 3.52
N ILE A 308 -6.66 39.10 3.16
CA ILE A 308 -5.73 40.19 3.51
C ILE A 308 -6.01 41.46 2.67
N LEU A 309 -6.35 41.32 1.38
CA LEU A 309 -6.76 42.45 0.53
C LEU A 309 -8.14 43.01 0.89
N ALA A 310 -9.04 42.20 1.47
CA ALA A 310 -10.32 42.69 2.00
C ALA A 310 -10.14 43.47 3.32
N MET A 311 -9.15 43.09 4.14
CA MET A 311 -8.85 43.76 5.42
C MET A 311 -8.07 45.08 5.26
N ASN A 312 -7.29 45.23 4.18
CA ASN A 312 -6.59 46.48 3.83
C ASN A 312 -7.43 47.49 3.04
N ARG A 313 -8.70 47.18 2.72
CA ARG A 313 -9.65 48.11 2.10
C ARG A 313 -10.59 48.77 3.12
N THR A 314 -10.42 48.47 4.40
CA THR A 314 -11.25 48.97 5.51
C THR A 314 -10.50 49.87 6.49
N LEU A 315 -9.35 50.44 6.09
CA LEU A 315 -8.67 51.49 6.84
C LEU A 315 -8.56 52.76 5.99
#